data_AF-A0A800IKD6-F1
#
_entry.id   AF-A0A800IKD6-F1
#
_cell.length_a   1.000
_cell.length_b   1.000
_cell.length_c   1.000
_cell.angle_alpha   90.00
_cell.angle_beta   90.00
_cell.angle_gamma   90.00
#
_symmetry.space_group_name_H-M   'P 1'
#
loop_
_entity.id
_entity.type
_entity.pdbx_description
1 polymer ?
#
loop_
_entity_poly.entity_id
_entity_poly.type
_entity_poly.pdbx_seq_one_letter_code
_entity_poly.pdbx_strand_id
1 'polypeptide(L)'
;MNDDFRVRLFSIIGCMALFIVSCSQPAPPEEDHVPVNPMNDFGMTASNVFFYYTDLDRATKFYTETLGLNIAADYGFAKILQVAPTSFITLVDETKGMHKSSEPKTVAIALVTDQLGEWWDYIEKQDVEIKFPYDPKEGRPHHGFVAIDPEGYLLEFERFNVHEENEKLMPVLDKTATVYPPDDQTTTVPPGLGFKATVVWFYYKDMAGIQRFYEDVMGFDLIV
;
A
#
# COMPACT_ATOMS: atom_id res chain seq x y z
N MET A 1 -3.11 21.33 -42.86
CA MET A 1 -2.26 21.43 -44.07
C MET A 1 -1.02 20.63 -43.76
N ASN A 2 -1.07 19.31 -43.94
CA ASN A 2 -0.84 18.60 -45.22
C ASN A 2 0.58 18.87 -45.73
N ASP A 3 1.40 17.93 -46.17
CA ASP A 3 1.33 16.48 -46.40
C ASP A 3 2.83 16.09 -46.50
N ASP A 4 3.28 14.99 -45.93
CA ASP A 4 3.48 13.71 -46.63
C ASP A 4 4.27 13.86 -47.96
N PHE A 5 5.52 13.35 -48.01
CA PHE A 5 6.08 12.88 -49.29
C PHE A 5 7.10 11.75 -49.11
N ARG A 6 6.66 10.58 -49.56
CA ARG A 6 7.39 9.33 -49.80
C ARG A 6 8.24 9.41 -51.08
N VAL A 7 9.40 8.74 -51.11
CA VAL A 7 9.98 8.06 -52.31
C VAL A 7 10.89 6.92 -51.78
N ARG A 8 10.50 5.62 -51.80
CA ARG A 8 10.57 4.57 -52.86
C ARG A 8 11.94 4.29 -53.53
N LEU A 9 12.53 3.18 -53.07
CA LEU A 9 13.07 2.02 -53.83
C LEU A 9 14.37 2.16 -54.64
N PHE A 10 15.35 1.32 -54.30
CA PHE A 10 16.15 0.58 -55.28
C PHE A 10 16.32 -0.89 -54.83
N SER A 11 15.78 -1.81 -55.64
CA SER A 11 16.12 -3.23 -55.60
C SER A 11 17.46 -3.45 -56.30
N ILE A 12 18.37 -4.18 -55.68
CA ILE A 12 19.30 -5.05 -56.40
C ILE A 12 19.27 -6.42 -55.74
N ILE A 13 19.03 -7.41 -56.61
CA ILE A 13 18.87 -8.83 -56.37
C ILE A 13 20.21 -9.44 -55.93
N GLY A 14 20.16 -10.24 -54.87
CA GLY A 14 21.21 -11.16 -54.48
C GLY A 14 20.59 -12.38 -53.78
N CYS A 15 20.02 -13.30 -54.56
CA CYS A 15 19.59 -14.60 -54.07
C CYS A 15 20.82 -15.41 -53.66
N MET A 16 21.06 -15.52 -52.35
CA MET A 16 21.89 -16.58 -51.78
C MET A 16 21.04 -17.29 -50.73
N ALA A 17 20.36 -18.35 -51.15
CA ALA A 17 19.60 -19.21 -50.25
C ALA A 17 20.60 -20.02 -49.41
N LEU A 18 20.97 -19.49 -48.25
CA LEU A 18 21.52 -20.29 -47.17
C LEU A 18 20.35 -21.02 -46.50
N PHE A 19 20.17 -22.29 -46.82
CA PHE A 19 19.35 -23.19 -46.01
C PHE A 19 20.11 -23.48 -44.72
N ILE A 20 19.95 -22.61 -43.73
CA ILE A 20 20.29 -22.96 -42.35
C ILE A 20 19.16 -23.86 -41.88
N VAL A 21 19.39 -25.17 -41.87
CA VAL A 21 18.56 -26.10 -41.10
C VAL A 21 18.79 -25.76 -39.63
N SER A 22 18.01 -24.81 -39.12
CA SER A 22 17.90 -24.60 -37.69
C SER A 22 17.16 -25.83 -37.17
N CYS A 23 17.87 -26.70 -36.45
CA CYS A 23 17.24 -27.67 -35.57
C CYS A 23 16.43 -26.86 -34.55
N SER A 24 15.13 -26.65 -34.81
CA SER A 24 14.23 -26.13 -33.80
C SER A 24 14.19 -27.17 -32.70
N GLN A 25 14.91 -26.95 -31.61
CA GLN A 25 14.64 -27.69 -30.38
C GLN A 25 13.19 -27.35 -30.00
N PRO A 26 12.33 -28.34 -29.74
CA PRO A 26 11.04 -28.05 -29.14
C PRO A 26 11.29 -27.26 -27.85
N ALA A 27 10.46 -26.24 -27.61
CA ALA A 27 10.47 -25.55 -26.34
C ALA A 27 10.46 -26.59 -25.21
N PRO A 28 11.25 -26.40 -24.14
CA PRO A 28 11.12 -27.27 -22.97
C PRO A 28 9.63 -27.32 -22.59
N PRO A 29 9.12 -28.49 -22.17
CA PRO A 29 7.74 -28.58 -21.69
C PRO A 29 7.55 -27.46 -20.66
N GLU A 30 6.44 -26.71 -20.77
CA GLU A 30 6.00 -25.83 -19.69
C GLU A 30 6.05 -26.68 -18.42
N GLU A 31 6.98 -26.35 -17.52
CA GLU A 31 6.96 -26.96 -16.20
C GLU A 31 5.58 -26.65 -15.65
N ASP A 32 4.85 -27.69 -15.21
CA ASP A 32 3.62 -27.54 -14.45
C ASP A 32 3.98 -26.69 -13.22
N HIS A 33 3.85 -25.37 -13.35
CA HIS A 33 3.97 -24.44 -12.25
C HIS A 33 2.78 -24.72 -11.36
N VAL A 34 2.96 -25.62 -10.39
CA VAL A 34 2.05 -25.76 -9.27
C VAL A 34 2.06 -24.38 -8.59
N PRO A 35 0.95 -23.63 -8.62
CA PRO A 35 0.90 -22.33 -7.96
C PRO A 35 1.05 -22.60 -6.47
N VAL A 36 2.24 -22.36 -5.94
CA VAL A 36 2.45 -22.29 -4.50
C VAL A 36 1.94 -20.93 -4.06
N ASN A 37 1.23 -20.89 -2.93
CA ASN A 37 0.91 -19.65 -2.24
C ASN A 37 1.68 -19.66 -0.93
N PRO A 38 2.98 -19.31 -0.93
CA PRO A 38 3.81 -19.47 0.26
C PRO A 38 3.24 -18.69 1.44
N MET A 39 2.62 -17.53 1.20
CA MET A 39 2.01 -16.75 2.28
C MET A 39 0.88 -17.52 2.98
N ASN A 40 0.02 -18.18 2.22
CA ASN A 40 -1.00 -19.05 2.79
C ASN A 40 -0.40 -20.33 3.39
N ASP A 41 0.55 -20.96 2.71
CA ASP A 41 1.17 -22.22 3.13
C ASP A 41 2.00 -22.06 4.42
N PHE A 42 2.64 -20.91 4.61
CA PHE A 42 3.33 -20.51 5.85
C PHE A 42 2.36 -20.00 6.92
N GLY A 43 1.08 -19.85 6.61
CA GLY A 43 0.06 -19.39 7.54
C GLY A 43 0.25 -17.93 7.95
N MET A 44 0.61 -17.04 7.02
CA MET A 44 0.69 -15.61 7.31
C MET A 44 -0.68 -15.08 7.77
N THR A 45 -0.73 -14.44 8.93
CA THR A 45 -1.98 -13.96 9.54
C THR A 45 -2.10 -12.44 9.62
N ALA A 46 -1.02 -11.69 9.46
CA ALA A 46 -1.03 -10.24 9.60
C ALA A 46 0.16 -9.57 8.91
N SER A 47 0.02 -8.27 8.64
CA SER A 47 1.11 -7.39 8.21
C SER A 47 1.53 -6.45 9.33
N ASN A 48 2.81 -6.07 9.35
CA ASN A 48 3.35 -5.12 10.32
C ASN A 48 4.43 -4.26 9.65
N VAL A 49 4.21 -2.95 9.56
CA VAL A 49 5.18 -2.00 8.99
C VAL A 49 5.93 -1.29 10.12
N PHE A 50 7.21 -0.98 9.91
CA PHE A 50 8.07 -0.39 10.94
C PHE A 50 8.38 1.07 10.60
N PHE A 51 8.01 1.99 11.49
CA PHE A 51 8.29 3.42 11.41
C PHE A 51 9.29 3.81 12.51
N TYR A 52 10.27 4.63 12.15
CA TYR A 52 11.42 4.97 12.99
C TYR A 52 11.41 6.45 13.35
N TYR A 53 11.50 6.72 14.65
CA TYR A 53 11.33 8.03 15.25
C TYR A 53 12.51 8.42 16.13
N THR A 54 12.79 9.71 16.12
CA THR A 54 13.71 10.39 17.04
C THR A 54 13.03 10.60 18.40
N ASP A 55 11.75 10.99 18.38
CA ASP A 55 10.90 11.18 19.55
C ASP A 55 9.74 10.17 19.53
N LEU A 56 10.04 8.97 20.05
CA LEU A 56 9.07 7.87 20.10
C LEU A 56 7.84 8.21 20.95
N ASP A 57 8.00 8.99 22.02
CA ASP A 57 6.88 9.36 22.91
C ASP A 57 5.90 10.31 22.20
N ARG A 58 6.41 11.29 21.44
CA ARG A 58 5.58 12.17 20.61
C ARG A 58 4.85 11.39 19.52
N ALA A 59 5.52 10.45 18.85
CA ALA A 59 4.87 9.58 17.88
C ALA A 59 3.77 8.73 18.54
N THR A 60 4.08 8.09 19.66
CA THR A 60 3.13 7.26 20.42
C THR A 60 1.86 8.05 20.73
N LYS A 61 2.00 9.24 21.33
CA LYS A 61 0.85 10.10 21.65
C LYS A 61 0.02 10.45 20.42
N PHE A 62 0.67 10.80 19.31
CA PHE A 62 -0.06 11.08 18.07
C PHE A 62 -0.90 9.87 17.62
N TYR A 63 -0.31 8.68 17.54
CA TYR A 63 -1.05 7.52 17.06
C TYR A 63 -2.11 7.02 18.06
N THR A 64 -1.88 7.12 19.39
CA THR A 64 -2.84 6.64 20.39
C THR A 64 -3.89 7.68 20.77
N GLU A 65 -3.51 8.94 20.92
CA GLU A 65 -4.42 9.99 21.38
C GLU A 65 -5.14 10.67 20.20
N THR A 66 -4.40 11.03 19.14
CA THR A 66 -4.96 11.71 17.95
C THR A 66 -5.57 10.73 16.95
N LEU A 67 -4.99 9.55 16.75
CA LEU A 67 -5.57 8.55 15.83
C LEU A 67 -6.33 7.43 16.56
N GLY A 68 -6.26 7.38 17.88
CA GLY A 68 -7.04 6.42 18.67
C GLY A 68 -6.58 4.97 18.53
N LEU A 69 -5.38 4.71 17.99
CA LEU A 69 -4.90 3.34 17.78
C LEU A 69 -4.56 2.65 19.09
N ASN A 70 -4.89 1.36 19.18
CA ASN A 70 -4.59 0.55 20.36
C ASN A 70 -3.13 0.07 20.35
N ILE A 71 -2.45 0.13 21.51
CA ILE A 71 -1.15 -0.51 21.69
C ILE A 71 -1.37 -2.01 21.92
N ALA A 72 -1.09 -2.83 20.91
CA ALA A 72 -1.15 -4.28 21.01
C ALA A 72 0.02 -4.87 21.80
N ALA A 73 1.20 -4.24 21.75
CA ALA A 73 2.37 -4.62 22.54
C ALA A 73 3.32 -3.43 22.76
N ASP A 74 3.95 -3.38 23.92
CA ASP A 74 4.93 -2.35 24.29
C ASP A 74 6.23 -2.99 24.80
N TYR A 75 7.33 -2.73 24.09
CA TYR A 75 8.67 -3.19 24.44
C TYR A 75 9.58 -2.05 24.94
N GLY A 76 9.00 -0.89 25.26
CA GLY A 76 9.72 0.33 25.65
C GLY A 76 10.30 1.08 24.46
N PHE A 77 11.26 0.47 23.76
CA PHE A 77 11.90 1.06 22.56
C PHE A 77 11.11 0.82 21.26
N ALA A 78 10.08 -0.04 21.31
CA ALA A 78 9.21 -0.33 20.19
C ALA A 78 7.78 -0.54 20.68
N LYS A 79 6.81 0.00 19.95
CA LYS A 79 5.37 -0.12 20.26
C LYS A 79 4.62 -0.60 19.04
N ILE A 80 3.88 -1.69 19.18
CA ILE A 80 3.08 -2.29 18.11
C ILE A 80 1.65 -1.76 18.26
N LEU A 81 1.18 -1.04 17.25
CA LEU A 81 -0.14 -0.43 17.21
C LEU A 81 -1.04 -1.22 16.26
N GLN A 82 -2.24 -1.58 16.72
CA GLN A 82 -3.24 -2.21 15.88
C GLN A 82 -4.00 -1.15 15.09
N VAL A 83 -3.97 -1.24 13.76
CA VAL A 83 -4.72 -0.35 12.86
C VAL A 83 -6.02 -1.03 12.43
N ALA A 84 -5.94 -2.28 12.01
CA ALA A 84 -7.06 -3.11 11.58
C ALA A 84 -6.92 -4.53 12.16
N PRO A 85 -7.89 -5.45 11.97
CA PRO A 85 -7.85 -6.77 12.62
C PRO A 85 -6.55 -7.55 12.39
N THR A 86 -5.96 -7.41 11.21
CA THR A 86 -4.75 -8.13 10.78
C THR A 86 -3.67 -7.20 10.21
N SER A 87 -3.64 -5.92 10.61
CA SER A 87 -2.55 -5.02 10.22
C SER A 87 -2.12 -4.08 11.34
N PHE A 88 -0.79 -3.91 11.42
CA PHE A 88 -0.11 -3.24 12.51
C PHE A 88 0.92 -2.23 12.00
N ILE A 89 1.18 -1.21 12.83
CA ILE A 89 2.31 -0.29 12.68
C ILE A 89 3.17 -0.43 13.93
N THR A 90 4.46 -0.70 13.76
CA THR A 90 5.44 -0.67 14.85
C THR A 90 6.19 0.65 14.83
N LEU A 91 6.03 1.44 15.89
CA LEU A 91 6.85 2.63 16.14
C LEU A 91 8.15 2.21 16.83
N VAL A 92 9.30 2.67 16.36
CA VAL A 92 10.63 2.26 16.85
C VAL A 92 11.49 3.47 17.17
N ASP A 93 12.16 3.43 18.33
CA ASP A 93 13.26 4.33 18.68
C ASP A 93 14.46 4.07 17.75
N GLU A 94 14.83 5.08 16.95
CA GLU A 94 15.92 4.99 15.97
C GLU A 94 17.32 4.69 16.57
N THR A 95 17.49 4.86 17.87
CA THR A 95 18.75 4.55 18.57
C THR A 95 18.90 3.06 18.85
N LYS A 96 17.80 2.30 18.79
CA LYS A 96 17.74 0.85 19.04
C LYS A 96 17.34 0.04 17.80
N GLY A 97 16.73 0.68 16.82
CA GLY A 97 16.29 0.07 15.57
C GLY A 97 17.41 -0.15 14.53
N MET A 98 17.02 -0.79 13.42
CA MET A 98 17.90 -1.06 12.27
C MET A 98 18.03 0.12 11.29
N HIS A 99 17.11 1.09 11.35
CA HIS A 99 17.06 2.26 10.48
C HIS A 99 17.07 3.56 11.30
N LYS A 100 17.50 4.66 10.65
CA LYS A 100 17.47 6.01 11.21
C LYS A 100 16.22 6.77 10.80
N SER A 101 15.72 7.62 11.69
CA SER A 101 14.57 8.50 11.42
C SER A 101 14.87 9.47 10.27
N SER A 102 16.15 9.85 10.10
CA SER A 102 16.62 10.74 9.04
C SER A 102 16.68 10.10 7.64
N GLU A 103 16.46 8.79 7.51
CA GLU A 103 16.33 8.14 6.21
C GLU A 103 15.08 8.64 5.47
N PRO A 104 15.09 8.70 4.12
CA PRO A 104 13.91 9.09 3.36
C PRO A 104 12.70 8.22 3.70
N LYS A 105 11.56 8.85 4.01
CA LYS A 105 10.29 8.16 4.23
C LYS A 105 9.70 7.74 2.88
N THR A 106 10.14 6.59 2.37
CA THR A 106 9.80 6.11 1.02
C THR A 106 8.48 5.34 0.93
N VAL A 107 7.75 5.21 2.04
CA VAL A 107 6.50 4.47 2.15
C VAL A 107 5.40 5.43 2.59
N ALA A 108 4.26 5.33 1.92
CA ALA A 108 2.99 5.86 2.40
C ALA A 108 2.10 4.69 2.83
N ILE A 109 1.31 4.89 3.88
CA ILE A 109 0.32 3.91 4.32
C ILE A 109 -1.06 4.52 4.20
N ALA A 110 -1.95 3.83 3.51
CA ALA A 110 -3.37 4.15 3.53
C ALA A 110 -4.03 3.48 4.73
N LEU A 111 -4.77 4.26 5.50
CA LEU A 111 -5.63 3.87 6.60
C LEU A 111 -7.06 3.82 6.07
N VAL A 112 -7.56 2.62 5.78
CA VAL A 112 -8.83 2.45 5.08
C VAL A 112 -9.99 2.56 6.07
N THR A 113 -10.94 3.45 5.78
CA THR A 113 -12.10 3.75 6.63
C THR A 113 -13.36 3.94 5.79
N ASP A 114 -14.52 3.63 6.37
CA ASP A 114 -15.81 3.95 5.77
C ASP A 114 -16.29 5.37 6.15
N GLN A 115 -15.71 5.97 7.20
CA GLN A 115 -16.08 7.27 7.78
C GLN A 115 -15.13 8.39 7.31
N LEU A 116 -14.77 8.40 6.02
CA LEU A 116 -13.72 9.31 5.51
C LEU A 116 -14.05 10.80 5.71
N GLY A 117 -15.32 11.18 5.53
CA GLY A 117 -15.73 12.59 5.69
C GLY A 117 -15.65 13.03 7.15
N GLU A 118 -16.07 12.17 8.07
CA GLU A 118 -16.02 12.43 9.50
C GLU A 118 -14.58 12.42 10.04
N TRP A 119 -13.71 11.58 9.49
CA TRP A 119 -12.27 11.64 9.74
C TRP A 119 -11.68 12.96 9.28
N TRP A 120 -12.06 13.47 8.10
CA TRP A 120 -11.64 14.78 7.63
C TRP A 120 -12.08 15.89 8.58
N ASP A 121 -13.38 15.93 8.93
CA ASP A 121 -13.94 16.93 9.85
C ASP A 121 -13.26 16.93 11.22
N TYR A 122 -12.78 15.78 11.69
CA TYR A 122 -12.04 15.66 12.94
C TYR A 122 -10.58 16.10 12.80
N ILE A 123 -9.86 15.59 11.80
CA ILE A 123 -8.43 15.83 11.60
C ILE A 123 -8.15 17.29 11.26
N GLU A 124 -9.01 17.96 10.49
CA GLU A 124 -8.85 19.39 10.16
C GLU A 124 -8.84 20.30 11.40
N LYS A 125 -9.37 19.82 12.53
CA LYS A 125 -9.43 20.54 13.81
C LYS A 125 -8.25 20.21 14.74
N GLN A 126 -7.43 19.24 14.39
CA GLN A 126 -6.24 18.85 15.15
C GLN A 126 -5.01 19.63 14.67
N ASP A 127 -3.96 19.67 15.48
CA ASP A 127 -2.66 20.20 15.08
C ASP A 127 -1.88 19.15 14.25
N VAL A 128 -2.40 18.84 13.07
CA VAL A 128 -1.84 17.84 12.15
C VAL A 128 -1.58 18.49 10.79
N GLU A 129 -0.37 18.29 10.25
CA GLU A 129 -0.02 18.82 8.94
C GLU A 129 -0.75 18.03 7.83
N ILE A 130 -1.46 18.75 6.96
CA ILE A 130 -2.15 18.17 5.81
C ILE A 130 -1.34 18.41 4.54
N LYS A 131 -0.90 17.32 3.90
CA LYS A 131 -0.17 17.37 2.63
C LYS A 131 -1.10 17.50 1.44
N PHE A 132 -2.16 16.69 1.42
CA PHE A 132 -3.17 16.69 0.37
C PHE A 132 -4.56 16.77 1.02
N PRO A 133 -5.31 17.86 0.81
CA PRO A 133 -6.61 18.04 1.45
C PRO A 133 -7.68 17.15 0.83
N TYR A 134 -8.79 16.99 1.54
CA TYR A 134 -9.95 16.24 1.04
C TYR A 134 -10.66 17.00 -0.10
N ASP A 135 -10.61 16.44 -1.31
CA ASP A 135 -11.25 16.98 -2.54
C ASP A 135 -11.96 15.84 -3.31
N PRO A 136 -13.07 15.30 -2.78
CA PRO A 136 -13.75 14.17 -3.38
C PRO A 136 -14.38 14.55 -4.73
N LYS A 137 -14.16 13.70 -5.75
CA LYS A 137 -14.74 13.85 -7.10
C LYS A 137 -15.60 12.64 -7.43
N GLU A 138 -16.84 12.88 -7.85
CA GLU A 138 -17.77 11.82 -8.22
C GLU A 138 -17.16 10.89 -9.30
N GLY A 139 -17.47 9.60 -9.21
CA GLY A 139 -17.00 8.58 -10.15
C GLY A 139 -15.54 8.13 -9.99
N ARG A 140 -14.83 8.55 -8.93
CA ARG A 140 -13.47 8.05 -8.65
C ARG A 140 -13.48 6.69 -7.93
N PRO A 141 -12.53 5.79 -8.23
CA PRO A 141 -12.41 4.49 -7.55
C PRO A 141 -12.14 4.61 -6.05
N HIS A 142 -11.49 5.68 -5.61
CA HIS A 142 -11.25 5.94 -4.20
C HIS A 142 -11.26 7.44 -3.93
N HIS A 143 -11.50 7.81 -2.68
CA HIS A 143 -11.32 9.16 -2.17
C HIS A 143 -10.40 9.12 -0.96
N GLY A 144 -9.68 10.20 -0.72
CA GLY A 144 -8.83 10.31 0.45
C GLY A 144 -8.27 11.70 0.67
N PHE A 145 -7.56 11.83 1.79
CA PHE A 145 -6.70 12.96 2.11
C PHE A 145 -5.41 12.43 2.75
N VAL A 146 -4.36 13.23 2.74
CA VAL A 146 -3.04 12.81 3.27
C VAL A 146 -2.61 13.74 4.39
N ALA A 147 -2.48 13.17 5.57
CA ALA A 147 -1.87 13.78 6.73
C ALA A 147 -0.40 13.37 6.83
N ILE A 148 0.40 14.21 7.48
CA ILE A 148 1.79 13.93 7.82
C ILE A 148 1.87 13.68 9.32
N ASP A 149 2.47 12.55 9.68
CA ASP A 149 2.71 12.23 11.08
C ASP A 149 3.80 13.13 11.70
N PRO A 150 4.07 13.03 13.02
CA PRO A 150 5.00 13.92 13.71
C PRO A 150 6.43 14.01 13.12
N GLU A 151 6.90 13.00 12.37
CA GLU A 151 8.25 12.95 11.80
C GLU A 151 8.26 12.64 10.29
N GLY A 152 7.16 12.92 9.58
CA GLY A 152 7.15 12.97 8.12
C GLY A 152 6.61 11.73 7.39
N TYR A 153 6.10 10.72 8.09
CA TYR A 153 5.41 9.60 7.41
C TYR A 153 4.08 10.07 6.83
N LEU A 154 3.77 9.59 5.62
CA LEU A 154 2.52 9.92 4.94
C LEU A 154 1.43 8.93 5.34
N LEU A 155 0.35 9.46 5.90
CA LEU A 155 -0.83 8.73 6.31
C LEU A 155 -1.99 9.13 5.40
N GLU A 156 -2.41 8.21 4.53
CA GLU A 156 -3.50 8.43 3.59
C GLU A 156 -4.80 7.93 4.21
N PHE A 157 -5.70 8.81 4.59
CA PHE A 157 -7.04 8.41 5.01
C PHE A 157 -7.82 8.11 3.75
N GLU A 158 -8.31 6.88 3.59
CA GLU A 158 -8.80 6.42 2.30
C GLU A 158 -10.11 5.64 2.42
N ARG A 159 -10.99 5.85 1.45
CA ARG A 159 -12.19 5.03 1.22
C ARG A 159 -12.24 4.61 -0.24
N PHE A 160 -12.34 3.30 -0.48
CA PHE A 160 -12.63 2.75 -1.79
C PHE A 160 -14.14 2.84 -2.07
N ASN A 161 -14.49 3.23 -3.29
CA ASN A 161 -15.86 3.42 -3.73
C ASN A 161 -16.29 2.24 -4.62
N VAL A 162 -17.60 2.08 -4.80
CA VAL A 162 -18.14 1.17 -5.81
C VAL A 162 -17.72 1.67 -7.20
N HIS A 163 -16.86 0.90 -7.87
CA HIS A 163 -16.24 1.25 -9.14
C HIS A 163 -15.78 -0.03 -9.85
N GLU A 164 -15.65 0.00 -11.19
CA GLU A 164 -15.20 -1.16 -11.98
C GLU A 164 -13.81 -1.66 -11.57
N GLU A 165 -12.91 -0.75 -11.18
CA GLU A 165 -11.57 -1.07 -10.66
C GLU A 165 -11.61 -1.85 -9.32
N ASN A 166 -12.68 -1.72 -8.53
CA ASN A 166 -12.76 -2.32 -7.20
C ASN A 166 -13.68 -3.55 -7.13
N GLU A 167 -14.10 -4.12 -8.26
CA GLU A 167 -15.02 -5.27 -8.28
C GLU A 167 -14.52 -6.46 -7.47
N LYS A 168 -13.20 -6.70 -7.48
CA LYS A 168 -12.56 -7.74 -6.67
C LYS A 168 -12.19 -7.28 -5.26
N LEU A 169 -11.84 -6.00 -5.09
CA LEU A 169 -11.41 -5.44 -3.81
C LEU A 169 -12.56 -5.24 -2.82
N MET A 170 -13.71 -4.69 -3.26
CA MET A 170 -14.83 -4.36 -2.37
C MET A 170 -15.31 -5.59 -1.56
N PRO A 171 -15.53 -6.78 -2.15
CA PRO A 171 -15.94 -7.95 -1.38
C PRO A 171 -14.90 -8.44 -0.36
N VAL A 172 -13.63 -8.07 -0.52
CA VAL A 172 -12.57 -8.35 0.47
C VAL A 172 -12.67 -7.36 1.62
N LEU A 173 -12.78 -6.06 1.32
CA LEU A 173 -12.92 -5.00 2.32
C LEU A 173 -14.22 -5.09 3.13
N ASP A 174 -15.33 -5.53 2.52
CA ASP A 174 -16.62 -5.67 3.21
C ASP A 174 -16.62 -6.77 4.27
N LYS A 175 -15.64 -7.69 4.23
CA LYS A 175 -15.47 -8.76 5.23
C LYS A 175 -14.61 -8.33 6.40
N THR A 176 -13.92 -7.19 6.33
CA THR A 176 -13.04 -6.75 7.40
C THR A 176 -13.83 -5.96 8.44
N ALA A 177 -13.56 -6.23 9.72
CA ALA A 177 -14.14 -5.47 10.80
C ALA A 177 -13.38 -4.14 10.96
N THR A 178 -14.12 -3.07 11.24
CA THR A 178 -13.53 -1.80 11.68
C THR A 178 -13.03 -1.94 13.12
N VAL A 179 -11.79 -1.55 13.36
CA VAL A 179 -11.20 -1.39 14.68
C VAL A 179 -11.39 0.05 15.13
N TYR A 180 -11.93 0.20 16.33
CA TYR A 180 -12.21 1.48 16.97
C TYR A 180 -11.26 1.71 18.14
N PRO A 181 -11.09 2.96 18.59
CA PRO A 181 -10.36 3.25 19.81
C PRO A 181 -10.92 2.47 21.02
N PRO A 182 -10.07 1.91 21.90
CA PRO A 182 -10.53 1.22 23.11
C PRO A 182 -11.26 2.17 24.07
N ASP A 183 -12.29 1.66 24.75
CA ASP A 183 -13.10 2.45 25.71
C ASP A 183 -12.29 2.96 26.92
N ASP A 184 -11.20 2.27 27.26
CA ASP A 184 -10.30 2.59 28.38
C ASP A 184 -9.07 3.41 27.97
N GLN A 185 -8.98 3.81 26.71
CA GLN A 185 -7.88 4.62 26.19
C GLN A 185 -8.24 6.11 26.17
N THR A 186 -7.32 6.96 26.63
CA THR A 186 -7.43 8.40 26.43
C THR A 186 -7.22 8.72 24.96
N THR A 187 -8.26 9.23 24.28
CA THR A 187 -8.20 9.67 22.89
C THR A 187 -9.11 10.88 22.67
N THR A 188 -8.79 11.70 21.67
CA THR A 188 -9.67 12.78 21.21
C THR A 188 -10.52 12.38 20.00
N VAL A 189 -10.39 11.14 19.51
CA VAL A 189 -11.15 10.62 18.37
C VAL A 189 -12.64 10.51 18.72
N PRO A 190 -13.54 11.10 17.90
CA PRO A 190 -14.98 10.96 18.07
C PRO A 190 -15.47 9.50 17.99
N PRO A 191 -16.53 9.14 18.73
CA PRO A 191 -17.13 7.81 18.64
C PRO A 191 -17.55 7.47 17.20
N GLY A 192 -17.25 6.22 16.78
CA GLY A 192 -17.61 5.72 15.45
C GLY A 192 -16.56 5.90 14.37
N LEU A 193 -15.43 6.55 14.66
CA LEU A 193 -14.29 6.62 13.75
C LEU A 193 -13.31 5.48 14.00
N GLY A 194 -12.95 4.76 12.95
CA GLY A 194 -12.01 3.67 13.00
C GLY A 194 -11.47 3.29 11.61
N PHE A 195 -10.65 2.25 11.58
CA PHE A 195 -10.04 1.73 10.35
C PHE A 195 -10.30 0.24 10.20
N LYS A 196 -10.45 -0.23 8.96
CA LYS A 196 -10.79 -1.64 8.66
C LYS A 196 -9.75 -2.38 7.84
N ALA A 197 -8.79 -1.67 7.24
CA ALA A 197 -7.69 -2.24 6.48
C ALA A 197 -6.56 -1.21 6.35
N THR A 198 -5.43 -1.67 5.82
CA THR A 198 -4.31 -0.81 5.43
C THR A 198 -3.79 -1.19 4.06
N VAL A 199 -3.36 -0.21 3.27
CA VAL A 199 -2.60 -0.41 2.02
C VAL A 199 -1.22 0.19 2.20
N VAL A 200 -0.17 -0.52 1.79
CA VAL A 200 1.20 0.00 1.85
C VAL A 200 1.68 0.25 0.43
N TRP A 201 1.96 1.51 0.11
CA TRP A 201 2.41 1.91 -1.22
C TRP A 201 3.92 1.72 -1.36
N PHE A 202 4.30 0.92 -2.35
CA PHE A 202 5.68 0.72 -2.75
C PHE A 202 5.89 1.23 -4.17
N TYR A 203 7.02 1.88 -4.42
CA TYR A 203 7.34 2.50 -5.71
C TYR A 203 8.47 1.74 -6.41
N TYR A 204 8.16 1.17 -7.58
CA TYR A 204 9.12 0.38 -8.36
C TYR A 204 9.35 0.98 -9.74
N LYS A 205 10.57 0.80 -10.26
CA LYS A 205 10.90 1.18 -11.64
C LYS A 205 10.40 0.15 -12.65
N ASP A 206 10.43 -1.13 -12.29
CA ASP A 206 9.97 -2.25 -13.12
C ASP A 206 8.67 -2.81 -12.57
N MET A 207 7.55 -2.28 -13.07
CA MET A 207 6.21 -2.69 -12.63
C MET A 207 5.89 -4.13 -13.04
N ALA A 208 6.32 -4.57 -14.22
CA ALA A 208 6.06 -5.92 -14.69
C ALA A 208 6.86 -6.96 -13.90
N GLY A 209 8.11 -6.63 -13.55
CA GLY A 209 8.95 -7.47 -12.71
C GLY A 209 8.40 -7.63 -11.30
N ILE A 210 7.99 -6.53 -10.66
CA ILE A 210 7.47 -6.60 -9.29
C ILE A 210 6.10 -7.27 -9.22
N GLN A 211 5.24 -7.08 -10.23
CA GLN A 211 3.96 -7.78 -10.27
C GLN A 211 4.16 -9.30 -10.31
N ARG A 212 5.02 -9.81 -11.21
CA ARG A 212 5.37 -11.24 -11.25
C ARG A 212 5.97 -11.73 -9.93
N PHE A 213 6.76 -10.92 -9.24
CA PHE A 213 7.25 -11.28 -7.92
C PHE A 213 6.12 -11.49 -6.91
N TYR A 214 5.15 -10.58 -6.84
CA TYR A 214 4.03 -10.73 -5.90
C TYR A 214 3.09 -11.88 -6.28
N GLU A 215 2.81 -12.09 -7.57
CA GLU A 215 1.92 -13.16 -8.03
C GLU A 215 2.61 -14.53 -8.01
N ASP A 216 3.77 -14.67 -8.66
CA ASP A 216 4.40 -15.97 -8.91
C ASP A 216 5.28 -16.45 -7.75
N VAL A 217 5.85 -15.52 -6.96
CA VAL A 217 6.77 -15.86 -5.86
C VAL A 217 6.08 -15.75 -4.50
N MET A 218 5.35 -14.65 -4.27
CA MET A 218 4.66 -14.44 -2.98
C MET A 218 3.26 -15.08 -2.95
N GLY A 219 2.67 -15.39 -4.12
CA GLY A 219 1.37 -16.06 -4.20
C GLY A 219 0.19 -15.14 -3.93
N PHE A 220 0.32 -13.83 -4.15
CA PHE A 220 -0.78 -12.89 -4.01
C PHE A 220 -1.59 -12.78 -5.30
N ASP A 221 -2.91 -12.61 -5.17
CA ASP A 221 -3.79 -12.30 -6.29
C ASP A 221 -3.79 -10.81 -6.59
N LEU A 222 -3.73 -10.42 -7.87
CA LEU A 222 -3.99 -9.05 -8.29
C LEU A 222 -5.51 -8.75 -8.24
N ILE A 223 -5.88 -7.79 -7.38
CA ILE A 223 -7.29 -7.45 -7.08
C ILE A 223 -7.71 -6.02 -7.47
N VAL A 224 -6.76 -5.17 -7.90
CA VAL A 224 -6.99 -3.82 -8.47
C VAL A 224 -6.03 -3.63 -9.64
#